data_AF-A0A1F9QQP7-F1
#
_entry.id   AF-A0A1F9QQP7-F1
#
_cell.length_a   1.000
_cell.length_b   1.000
_cell.length_c   1.000
_cell.angle_alpha   90.00
_cell.angle_beta   90.00
_cell.angle_gamma   90.00
#
_symmetry.space_group_name_H-M   'P 1'
#
loop_
_entity.id
_entity.type
_entity.pdbx_description
1 polymer ?
#
loop_
_entity_poly.entity_id
_entity_poly.type
_entity_poly.pdbx_seq_one_letter_code
_entity_poly.pdbx_strand_id
1 'polypeptide(L)'
;MNVLSRTDNELLVVRLTRNRVIALLAGLFMCWAPGELGCETFTLQTYYPSPAGIYNKMTTTADTVLARDSGGVGIGVSPTAGVKLDVNGNVKVRAGNMDVGGNVIIRGGTPAAGLFLKSTDSNGTAVWAAPTATYAP
;
A
#
# COMPACT_ATOMS: atom_id res chain seq x y z
N MET A 1 56.51 -20.41 4.84
CA MET A 1 57.39 -21.60 4.88
C MET A 1 56.49 -22.83 4.78
N ASN A 2 56.56 -23.58 3.68
CA ASN A 2 55.74 -24.78 3.47
C ASN A 2 56.58 -26.03 3.78
N VAL A 3 56.03 -26.95 4.58
CA VAL A 3 56.50 -28.33 4.71
C VAL A 3 55.26 -29.22 4.69
N LEU A 4 55.28 -30.27 3.87
CA LEU A 4 54.24 -31.30 3.76
C LEU A 4 54.77 -32.61 4.36
N SER A 5 53.93 -33.34 5.09
CA SER A 5 54.09 -34.76 5.40
C SER A 5 52.71 -35.41 5.49
N ARG A 6 52.60 -36.66 5.02
CA ARG A 6 51.37 -37.36 4.58
C ARG A 6 51.04 -38.54 5.52
N THR A 7 49.75 -38.66 5.87
CA THR A 7 48.94 -39.87 6.27
C THR A 7 49.42 -40.68 7.49
N ASP A 8 48.65 -40.88 8.58
CA ASP A 8 47.20 -41.13 8.71
C ASP A 8 46.62 -40.66 10.05
N ASN A 9 45.29 -40.46 10.10
CA ASN A 9 44.42 -40.03 11.21
C ASN A 9 44.32 -38.51 11.48
N GLU A 10 43.79 -37.85 10.44
CA GLU A 10 42.85 -36.72 10.44
C GLU A 10 43.20 -35.43 11.20
N LEU A 11 44.24 -34.75 10.74
CA LEU A 11 44.33 -33.29 10.88
C LEU A 11 44.22 -32.65 9.49
N LEU A 12 43.02 -32.19 9.12
CA LEU A 12 42.81 -31.44 7.89
C LEU A 12 43.40 -30.04 8.03
N VAL A 13 44.65 -29.84 7.57
CA VAL A 13 45.31 -28.53 7.60
C VAL A 13 44.90 -27.69 6.38
N VAL A 14 43.93 -26.79 6.56
CA VAL A 14 43.47 -25.87 5.51
C VAL A 14 44.38 -24.63 5.47
N ARG A 15 45.11 -24.44 4.35
CA ARG A 15 45.97 -23.26 4.13
C ARG A 15 45.35 -22.32 3.11
N LEU A 16 44.71 -21.25 3.59
CA LEU A 16 44.13 -20.20 2.74
C LEU A 16 45.09 -19.01 2.65
N THR A 17 45.35 -18.53 1.43
CA THR A 17 46.06 -17.27 1.22
C THR A 17 45.09 -16.11 1.38
N ARG A 18 45.57 -14.92 1.77
CA ARG A 18 44.74 -13.73 1.98
C ARG A 18 43.76 -13.46 0.84
N ASN A 19 44.22 -13.62 -0.41
CA ASN A 19 43.40 -13.38 -1.60
C ASN A 19 42.30 -14.44 -1.78
N ARG A 20 42.54 -15.69 -1.38
CA ARG A 20 41.53 -16.76 -1.40
C ARG A 20 40.48 -16.57 -0.30
N VAL A 21 40.89 -16.08 0.88
CA VAL A 21 39.96 -15.72 1.96
C VAL A 21 39.02 -14.60 1.51
N ILE A 22 39.56 -13.54 0.87
CA ILE A 22 38.75 -12.44 0.35
C ILE A 22 37.78 -12.92 -0.72
N ALA A 23 38.23 -13.77 -1.65
CA ALA A 23 37.36 -14.32 -2.69
C ALA A 23 36.23 -15.20 -2.12
N LEU A 24 36.53 -16.00 -1.09
CA LEU A 24 35.53 -16.81 -0.40
C LEU A 24 34.53 -15.97 0.39
N LEU A 25 34.99 -14.91 1.07
CA LEU A 25 34.10 -13.98 1.76
C LEU A 25 33.23 -13.21 0.76
N ALA A 26 33.78 -12.72 -0.33
CA ALA A 26 33.02 -12.04 -1.38
C ALA A 26 31.98 -12.97 -2.01
N GLY A 27 32.34 -14.23 -2.28
CA GLY A 27 31.39 -15.25 -2.75
C GLY A 27 30.30 -15.56 -1.73
N LEU A 28 30.66 -15.66 -0.44
CA LEU A 28 29.70 -15.84 0.65
C LEU A 28 28.71 -14.67 0.71
N PHE A 29 29.18 -13.42 0.63
CA PHE A 29 28.32 -12.24 0.66
C PHE A 29 27.49 -12.06 -0.63
N MET A 30 27.98 -12.52 -1.78
CA MET A 30 27.23 -12.50 -3.05
C MET A 30 26.11 -13.55 -3.09
N CYS A 31 26.34 -14.73 -2.51
CA CYS A 31 25.32 -15.77 -2.38
C CYS A 31 24.36 -15.52 -1.21
N TRP A 32 24.73 -14.62 -0.29
CA TRP A 32 23.87 -14.15 0.77
C TRP A 32 23.04 -12.96 0.27
N ALA A 33 22.01 -13.24 -0.52
CA ALA A 33 20.98 -12.25 -0.78
C ALA A 33 20.41 -11.82 0.59
N PRO A 34 20.46 -10.53 0.98
CA PRO A 34 19.69 -10.08 2.13
C PRO A 34 18.22 -10.35 1.80
N GLY A 35 17.60 -11.28 2.53
CA GLY A 35 16.14 -11.41 2.55
C GLY A 35 15.56 -10.08 3.05
N GLU A 36 14.50 -9.63 2.39
CA GLU A 36 13.65 -8.47 2.69
C GLU A 36 14.17 -7.53 3.81
N LEU A 37 14.77 -6.41 3.39
CA LEU A 37 15.12 -5.31 4.30
C LEU A 37 13.85 -4.71 4.90
N GLY A 38 13.50 -5.19 6.10
CA GLY A 38 12.90 -4.38 7.17
C GLY A 38 11.46 -3.93 6.96
N CYS A 39 10.51 -4.80 7.28
CA CYS A 39 9.26 -4.36 7.88
C CYS A 39 9.56 -3.87 9.31
N GLU A 40 9.79 -2.57 9.50
CA GLU A 40 9.84 -2.00 10.84
C GLU A 40 8.42 -1.83 11.39
N THR A 41 8.09 -2.56 12.46
CA THR A 41 6.86 -2.29 13.21
C THR A 41 7.09 -1.05 14.06
N PHE A 42 6.67 0.10 13.55
CA PHE A 42 6.66 1.34 14.31
C PHE A 42 5.48 1.36 15.30
N THR A 43 5.75 1.00 16.56
CA THR A 43 4.78 1.12 17.65
C THR A 43 4.97 2.45 18.37
N LEU A 44 4.04 3.39 18.21
CA LEU A 44 3.99 4.61 19.02
C LEU A 44 3.48 4.28 20.43
N GLN A 45 4.37 4.25 21.42
CA GLN A 45 4.00 4.14 22.82
C GLN A 45 4.12 5.50 23.53
N THR A 46 3.04 5.98 24.12
CA THR A 46 3.05 7.16 25.00
C THR A 46 3.26 6.70 26.46
N TYR A 47 4.43 7.00 27.06
CA TYR A 47 4.74 6.64 28.45
C TYR A 47 4.59 7.83 29.39
N TYR A 48 4.08 7.63 30.62
CA TYR A 48 3.78 8.70 31.57
C TYR A 48 5.04 9.31 32.24
N PRO A 49 5.05 10.62 32.58
CA PRO A 49 4.10 11.64 32.18
C PRO A 49 4.54 12.22 30.84
N SER A 50 4.26 11.52 29.74
CA SER A 50 4.24 12.12 28.41
C SER A 50 3.41 13.39 28.55
N PRO A 51 3.98 14.59 28.26
CA PRO A 51 3.17 15.77 28.02
C PRO A 51 2.06 15.35 27.06
N ALA A 52 0.82 15.78 27.29
CA ALA A 52 -0.36 15.35 26.53
C ALA A 52 -0.13 15.50 25.01
N GLY A 53 0.49 14.49 24.41
CA GLY A 53 1.08 14.53 23.08
C GLY A 53 0.04 14.03 22.13
N ILE A 54 -1.01 14.84 21.95
CA ILE A 54 -1.96 14.60 20.89
C ILE A 54 -1.19 14.85 19.59
N TYR A 55 -0.87 13.78 18.86
CA TYR A 55 -0.28 13.90 17.54
C TYR A 55 -1.40 14.21 16.55
N ASN A 56 -1.65 15.50 16.33
CA ASN A 56 -2.72 15.95 15.44
C ASN A 56 -2.43 15.70 13.95
N LYS A 57 -1.19 15.34 13.57
CA LYS A 57 -0.79 15.19 12.17
C LYS A 57 0.31 14.13 11.99
N MET A 58 0.13 13.26 11.00
CA MET A 58 1.17 12.41 10.42
C MET A 58 1.52 12.93 9.02
N THR A 59 2.80 13.01 8.68
CA THR A 59 3.26 13.41 7.34
C THR A 59 4.15 12.31 6.79
N THR A 60 3.76 11.72 5.67
CA THR A 60 4.55 10.73 4.92
C THR A 60 5.18 11.41 3.70
N THR A 61 6.32 10.88 3.24
CA THR A 61 7.06 11.43 2.08
C THR A 61 6.76 10.69 0.78
N ALA A 62 6.24 9.46 0.87
CA ALA A 62 5.95 8.58 -0.26
C ALA A 62 4.56 7.95 -0.09
N ASP A 63 4.38 6.73 -0.58
CA ASP A 63 3.10 6.04 -0.56
C ASP A 63 2.63 5.71 0.87
N THR A 64 1.34 5.89 1.10
CA THR A 64 0.67 5.46 2.32
C THR A 64 -0.30 4.36 1.95
N VAL A 65 -0.08 3.15 2.47
CA VAL A 65 -0.96 2.01 2.21
C VAL A 65 -1.71 1.66 3.49
N LEU A 66 -3.03 1.79 3.45
CA LEU A 66 -3.92 1.58 4.59
C LEU A 66 -4.83 0.38 4.33
N ALA A 67 -5.21 -0.35 5.39
CA ALA A 67 -6.15 -1.48 5.33
C ALA A 67 -5.81 -2.52 4.22
N ARG A 68 -4.52 -2.92 4.16
CA ARG A 68 -3.94 -3.79 3.12
C ARG A 68 -4.64 -5.13 2.98
N ASP A 69 -4.69 -5.88 4.08
CA ASP A 69 -5.10 -7.30 4.04
C ASP A 69 -6.60 -7.47 4.32
N SER A 70 -7.16 -6.65 5.21
CA SER A 70 -8.57 -6.69 5.57
C SER A 70 -9.05 -5.35 6.13
N GLY A 71 -10.39 -5.20 6.23
CA GLY A 71 -11.02 -3.98 6.70
C GLY A 71 -11.19 -2.90 5.61
N GLY A 72 -11.41 -1.67 6.07
CA GLY A 72 -11.57 -0.46 5.27
C GLY A 72 -11.05 0.77 6.01
N VAL A 73 -10.91 1.87 5.28
CA VAL A 73 -10.46 3.16 5.83
C VAL A 73 -11.69 4.03 6.11
N GLY A 74 -11.85 4.46 7.36
CA GLY A 74 -12.90 5.39 7.75
C GLY A 74 -12.32 6.77 8.03
N ILE A 75 -12.89 7.82 7.42
CA ILE A 75 -12.55 9.21 7.67
C ILE A 75 -13.73 9.89 8.35
N GLY A 76 -13.59 10.18 9.65
CA GLY A 76 -14.67 10.75 10.47
C GLY A 76 -15.80 9.76 10.80
N VAL A 77 -15.58 8.47 10.56
CA VAL A 77 -16.56 7.39 10.77
C VAL A 77 -15.85 6.05 10.95
N SER A 78 -16.49 5.10 11.62
CA SER A 78 -16.08 3.69 11.55
C SER A 78 -16.54 3.14 10.20
N PRO A 79 -15.62 2.62 9.37
CA PRO A 79 -15.97 2.25 8.00
C PRO A 79 -17.03 1.16 7.99
N THR A 80 -18.07 1.37 7.18
CA THR A 80 -19.15 0.41 6.99
C THR A 80 -18.61 -0.93 6.50
N ALA A 81 -19.14 -2.04 7.02
CA ALA A 81 -18.72 -3.38 6.62
C ALA A 81 -18.85 -3.58 5.10
N GLY A 82 -17.80 -4.08 4.47
CA GLY A 82 -17.75 -4.32 3.02
C GLY A 82 -17.33 -3.10 2.17
N VAL A 83 -17.12 -1.92 2.77
CA VAL A 83 -16.63 -0.73 2.07
C VAL A 83 -15.14 -0.52 2.35
N LYS A 84 -14.37 -0.19 1.30
CA LYS A 84 -12.91 0.02 1.41
C LYS A 84 -12.53 1.44 1.84
N LEU A 85 -13.32 2.44 1.49
CA LEU A 85 -13.17 3.83 1.93
C LEU A 85 -14.53 4.42 2.28
N ASP A 86 -14.71 4.84 3.52
CA ASP A 86 -15.93 5.48 4.03
C ASP A 86 -15.57 6.87 4.57
N VAL A 87 -16.24 7.91 4.06
CA VAL A 87 -15.93 9.30 4.40
C VAL A 87 -17.22 9.97 4.87
N ASN A 88 -17.28 10.29 6.16
CA ASN A 88 -18.32 11.13 6.71
C ASN A 88 -17.92 12.61 6.54
N GLY A 89 -18.15 13.13 5.34
CA GLY A 89 -17.79 14.50 4.97
C GLY A 89 -17.60 14.67 3.46
N ASN A 90 -16.81 15.68 3.09
CA ASN A 90 -16.56 16.03 1.69
C ASN A 90 -15.29 15.37 1.16
N VAL A 91 -15.34 14.86 -0.08
CA VAL A 91 -14.17 14.41 -0.84
C VAL A 91 -13.89 15.40 -1.97
N LYS A 92 -12.64 15.90 -2.08
CA LYS A 92 -12.22 16.84 -3.14
C LYS A 92 -11.02 16.31 -3.90
N VAL A 93 -11.22 16.00 -5.18
CA VAL A 93 -10.15 15.63 -6.13
C VAL A 93 -9.78 16.87 -6.94
N ARG A 94 -8.56 17.42 -6.76
CA ARG A 94 -8.17 18.73 -7.32
C ARG A 94 -7.50 18.70 -8.70
N ALA A 95 -6.69 17.68 -8.98
CA ALA A 95 -5.85 17.62 -10.17
C ALA A 95 -5.66 16.18 -10.70
N GLY A 96 -6.58 15.28 -10.37
CA GLY A 96 -6.55 13.88 -10.80
C GLY A 96 -7.90 13.44 -11.33
N ASN A 97 -7.91 12.33 -12.07
CA ASN A 97 -9.14 11.69 -12.51
C ASN A 97 -9.65 10.76 -11.40
N MET A 98 -10.97 10.71 -11.21
CA MET A 98 -11.60 9.66 -10.42
C MET A 98 -12.05 8.57 -11.38
N ASP A 99 -11.34 7.45 -11.39
CA ASP A 99 -11.77 6.24 -12.10
C ASP A 99 -12.68 5.40 -11.18
N VAL A 100 -13.83 4.99 -11.71
CA VAL A 100 -14.80 4.15 -11.00
C VAL A 100 -15.16 3.00 -11.93
N GLY A 101 -14.52 1.84 -11.73
CA GLY A 101 -14.80 0.62 -12.48
C GLY A 101 -16.17 -0.03 -12.18
N GLY A 102 -17.08 0.70 -11.53
CA GLY A 102 -18.39 0.23 -11.10
C GLY A 102 -19.41 1.37 -11.04
N ASN A 103 -20.50 1.18 -10.30
CA ASN A 103 -21.59 2.16 -10.27
C ASN A 103 -21.27 3.36 -9.36
N VAL A 104 -21.56 4.57 -9.84
CA VAL A 104 -21.59 5.79 -9.01
C VAL A 104 -23.00 6.02 -8.51
N ILE A 105 -23.19 6.04 -7.19
CA ILE A 105 -24.49 6.29 -6.54
C ILE A 105 -24.44 7.63 -5.81
N ILE A 106 -25.22 8.61 -6.27
CA ILE A 106 -25.34 9.92 -5.63
C ILE A 106 -26.64 9.93 -4.82
N ARG A 107 -26.52 10.04 -3.49
CA ARG A 107 -27.67 10.14 -2.58
C ARG A 107 -27.70 11.55 -2.00
N GLY A 108 -28.81 12.27 -2.19
CA GLY A 108 -29.02 13.60 -1.56
C GLY A 108 -28.55 14.82 -2.36
N GLY A 109 -28.09 14.67 -3.60
CA GLY A 109 -28.09 15.78 -4.56
C GLY A 109 -29.49 15.89 -5.16
N THR A 110 -30.06 17.10 -5.24
CA THR A 110 -31.33 17.32 -5.95
C THR A 110 -31.04 17.60 -7.41
N PRO A 111 -31.10 16.62 -8.34
CA PRO A 111 -31.23 16.94 -9.75
C PRO A 111 -32.51 17.75 -9.95
N ALA A 112 -32.58 18.62 -10.96
CA ALA A 112 -33.86 19.21 -11.36
C ALA A 112 -34.89 18.08 -11.52
N ALA A 113 -36.14 18.34 -11.09
CA ALA A 113 -37.17 17.31 -11.02
C ALA A 113 -37.25 16.52 -12.34
N GLY A 114 -36.97 15.21 -12.27
CA GLY A 114 -37.05 14.29 -13.41
C GLY A 114 -35.74 13.94 -14.12
N LEU A 115 -34.57 14.45 -13.72
CA LEU A 115 -33.31 14.14 -14.43
C LEU A 115 -32.46 13.05 -13.76
N PHE A 116 -31.75 12.28 -14.57
CA PHE A 116 -30.68 11.35 -14.14
C PHE A 116 -29.40 11.56 -14.97
N LEU A 117 -28.25 11.15 -14.41
CA LEU A 117 -26.98 11.09 -15.16
C LEU A 117 -27.03 9.88 -16.10
N LYS A 118 -26.91 10.10 -17.41
CA LYS A 118 -26.83 9.02 -18.41
C LYS A 118 -25.53 9.14 -19.19
N SER A 119 -24.86 8.02 -19.46
CA SER A 119 -23.80 7.96 -20.48
C SER A 119 -24.38 8.29 -21.84
N THR A 120 -23.76 9.23 -22.56
CA THR A 120 -24.21 9.77 -23.84
C THR A 120 -23.68 8.97 -25.03
N ASP A 121 -22.67 8.13 -24.81
CA ASP A 121 -22.03 7.29 -25.83
C ASP A 121 -21.44 5.99 -25.23
N SER A 122 -20.86 5.15 -26.10
CA SER A 122 -20.15 3.91 -25.72
C SER A 122 -18.79 4.15 -25.06
N ASN A 123 -18.39 5.40 -24.88
CA ASN A 123 -17.09 5.81 -24.33
C ASN A 123 -17.20 6.40 -22.92
N GLY A 124 -18.42 6.55 -22.37
CA GLY A 124 -18.64 6.86 -20.95
C GLY A 124 -18.84 8.35 -20.61
N THR A 125 -19.02 9.25 -21.58
CA THR A 125 -19.25 10.68 -21.29
C THR A 125 -20.68 10.90 -20.77
N ALA A 126 -20.89 11.49 -19.59
CA ALA A 126 -22.23 11.65 -19.01
C ALA A 126 -22.79 13.10 -19.05
N VAL A 127 -24.08 13.25 -19.36
CA VAL A 127 -24.85 14.51 -19.26
C VAL A 127 -26.18 14.29 -18.52
N TRP A 128 -26.74 15.35 -17.95
CA TRP A 128 -28.07 15.32 -17.33
C TRP A 128 -29.14 15.28 -18.43
N ALA A 129 -30.03 14.28 -18.40
CA ALA A 129 -31.08 14.09 -19.40
C ALA A 129 -32.47 13.91 -18.79
N ALA A 130 -33.50 14.37 -19.51
CA ALA A 130 -34.91 14.24 -19.13
C ALA A 130 -35.46 12.82 -19.40
N PRO A 131 -36.51 12.38 -18.69
CA PRO A 131 -37.08 11.06 -18.91
C PRO A 131 -37.85 11.05 -20.24
N THR A 132 -37.49 10.15 -21.15
CA THR A 132 -38.26 9.91 -22.38
C THR A 132 -39.29 8.84 -22.08
N ALA A 133 -40.52 9.22 -21.76
CA ALA A 133 -41.60 8.25 -21.61
C ALA A 133 -42.08 7.78 -22.99
N THR A 134 -42.01 6.48 -23.27
CA THR A 134 -42.87 5.83 -24.26
C THR A 134 -43.46 4.62 -23.59
N TYR A 135 -44.72 4.72 -23.17
CA TYR A 135 -45.51 3.56 -22.79
C TYR A 135 -46.62 3.42 -23.84
N ALA A 136 -46.47 2.45 -24.72
CA ALA A 136 -47.59 1.96 -25.53
C ALA A 136 -48.27 0.84 -24.74
N PRO A 137 -49.62 0.78 -24.70
CA PRO A 137 -50.35 -0.33 -24.07
C PRO A 137 -50.08 -1.66 -24.77
#